data_AF-A4T4N2-F1
#
_entry.id   AF-A4T4N2-F1
#
_cell.length_a   1.000
_cell.length_b   1.000
_cell.length_c   1.000
_cell.angle_alpha   90.00
_cell.angle_beta   90.00
_cell.angle_gamma   90.00
#
_symmetry.space_group_name_H-M   'P 1'
#
loop_
_entity.id
_entity.type
_entity.pdbx_description
1 polymer ?
#
loop_
_entity_poly.entity_id
_entity_poly.type
_entity_poly.pdbx_seq_one_letter_code
_entity_poly.pdbx_strand_id
1 'polypeptide(L)'
;MGAEMKKRALLLWAAVVLCGAILAAIAITTQGFGLSDSTSVDPRERAAQERCERDVAARLVAPSTAKLQSVTVASAPLDPEVVDLFSLTAGGPLTGVDHARISVRSVQGVVEAPNEIGGTLHDPFTCRAYFVDGDLADTLVVFDHDH
;
A
#
# COMPACT_ATOMS: atom_id res chain seq x y z
N MET A 1 -65.75 30.00 -15.15
CA MET A 1 -64.84 28.83 -15.10
C MET A 1 -63.52 29.25 -15.73
N GLY A 2 -62.50 29.60 -14.94
CA GLY A 2 -61.25 30.15 -15.50
C GLY A 2 -60.12 30.37 -14.50
N ALA A 3 -60.33 30.08 -13.21
CA ALA A 3 -59.35 30.26 -12.14
C ALA A 3 -58.71 28.95 -11.66
N GLU A 4 -59.10 27.80 -12.23
CA GLU A 4 -58.70 26.46 -11.76
C GLU A 4 -57.65 25.77 -12.67
N MET A 5 -57.32 26.33 -13.84
CA MET A 5 -56.26 25.78 -14.70
C MET A 5 -54.87 26.38 -14.43
N LYS A 6 -54.79 27.60 -13.89
CA LYS A 6 -53.51 28.26 -13.59
C LYS A 6 -52.81 27.70 -12.34
N LYS A 7 -53.57 27.15 -11.38
CA LYS A 7 -53.01 26.60 -10.14
C LYS A 7 -52.23 25.29 -10.37
N ARG A 8 -52.68 24.46 -11.32
CA ARG A 8 -52.02 23.19 -11.67
C ARG A 8 -50.72 23.39 -12.45
N ALA A 9 -50.66 24.41 -13.30
CA ALA A 9 -49.44 24.79 -14.02
C ALA A 9 -48.38 25.38 -13.07
N LEU A 10 -48.77 26.16 -12.07
CA LEU A 10 -47.85 26.71 -11.04
C LEU A 10 -47.35 25.64 -10.06
N LEU A 11 -48.12 24.58 -9.81
CA LEU A 11 -47.70 23.46 -8.96
C LEU A 11 -46.68 22.53 -9.64
N LEU A 12 -46.57 22.54 -10.98
CA LEU A 12 -45.59 21.71 -11.71
C LEU A 12 -44.19 22.34 -11.83
N TRP A 13 -44.05 23.66 -11.60
CA TRP A 13 -42.73 24.32 -11.59
C TRP A 13 -42.04 24.31 -10.22
N ALA A 14 -42.78 24.02 -9.14
CA ALA A 14 -42.21 23.92 -7.80
C ALA A 14 -41.45 22.60 -7.54
N ALA A 15 -41.62 21.59 -8.40
CA ALA A 15 -40.94 20.30 -8.27
C ALA A 15 -39.54 20.25 -8.92
N VAL A 16 -39.15 21.27 -9.71
CA VAL A 16 -37.86 21.28 -10.44
C VAL A 16 -36.76 22.09 -9.73
N VAL A 17 -37.10 22.85 -8.67
CA VAL A 17 -36.11 23.67 -7.92
C VAL A 17 -35.61 22.97 -6.64
N LEU A 18 -36.12 21.78 -6.30
CA LEU A 18 -35.69 21.02 -5.13
C LEU A 18 -34.81 19.80 -5.47
N CYS A 19 -34.05 19.87 -6.58
CA CYS A 19 -33.10 18.83 -6.99
C CYS A 19 -31.76 19.40 -7.46
N GLY A 20 -31.27 20.46 -6.79
CA GLY A 20 -30.07 21.18 -7.23
C GLY A 20 -29.24 21.85 -6.13
N ALA A 21 -29.35 21.40 -4.87
CA ALA A 21 -28.53 21.94 -3.79
C ALA A 21 -28.31 20.92 -2.65
N ILE A 22 -27.73 19.76 -2.97
CA ILE A 22 -26.97 18.95 -1.99
C ILE A 22 -25.68 18.48 -2.69
N LEU A 23 -24.87 19.45 -3.13
CA LEU A 23 -23.49 19.25 -3.57
C LEU A 23 -22.65 20.38 -3.00
N ALA A 24 -22.50 20.41 -1.68
CA ALA A 24 -21.39 21.04 -0.98
C ALA A 24 -21.67 20.97 0.52
N ALA A 25 -20.96 20.08 1.22
CA ALA A 25 -20.59 20.12 2.64
C ALA A 25 -20.68 18.73 3.29
N ILE A 26 -19.92 17.78 2.76
CA ILE A 26 -19.25 16.81 3.62
C ILE A 26 -17.76 16.94 3.30
N ALA A 27 -17.21 18.11 3.63
CA ALA A 27 -15.79 18.23 3.92
C ALA A 27 -15.62 17.81 5.39
N ILE A 28 -15.89 16.54 5.69
CA ILE A 28 -15.36 15.92 6.89
C ILE A 28 -14.05 15.31 6.46
N THR A 29 -13.00 15.95 6.93
CA THR A 29 -11.60 15.62 6.80
C THR A 29 -11.34 14.17 7.21
N THR A 30 -11.41 13.26 6.24
CA THR A 30 -10.56 12.06 6.24
C THR A 30 -9.36 12.39 5.36
N GLN A 31 -8.49 13.26 5.87
CA GLN A 31 -7.12 13.33 5.38
C GLN A 31 -6.44 12.03 5.82
N GLY A 32 -6.55 11.02 4.98
CA GLY A 32 -6.07 9.69 5.32
C GLY A 32 -6.19 8.67 4.20
N PHE A 33 -6.36 9.07 2.95
CA PHE A 33 -6.09 8.20 1.80
C PHE A 33 -5.58 9.09 0.68
N GLY A 34 -4.32 8.92 0.31
CA GLY A 34 -3.78 9.52 -0.90
C GLY A 34 -4.62 9.07 -2.07
N LEU A 35 -5.27 10.03 -2.72
CA LEU A 35 -5.79 9.87 -4.09
C LEU A 35 -4.58 9.83 -5.03
N SER A 36 -3.85 8.72 -5.02
CA SER A 36 -2.92 8.36 -6.08
C SER A 36 -3.63 7.33 -6.93
N ASP A 37 -4.18 7.83 -8.03
CA ASP A 37 -4.47 7.12 -9.27
C ASP A 37 -5.23 5.78 -9.18
N SER A 38 -6.46 5.79 -9.70
CA SER A 38 -7.16 4.59 -10.17
C SER A 38 -6.49 4.00 -11.42
N THR A 39 -5.18 3.76 -11.33
CA THR A 39 -4.46 2.78 -12.14
C THR A 39 -4.71 1.44 -11.48
N SER A 40 -5.06 0.41 -12.24
CA SER A 40 -5.12 -0.96 -11.73
C SER A 40 -3.77 -1.31 -11.09
N VAL A 41 -3.65 -1.17 -9.75
CA VAL A 41 -2.43 -1.48 -9.02
C VAL A 41 -2.03 -2.90 -9.37
N ASP A 42 -0.83 -3.06 -9.93
CA ASP A 42 -0.32 -4.35 -10.40
C ASP A 42 -0.45 -5.37 -9.26
N PRO A 43 -1.07 -6.53 -9.51
CA PRO A 43 -1.35 -7.50 -8.45
C PRO A 43 -0.08 -7.99 -7.76
N ARG A 44 1.07 -8.01 -8.44
CA ARG A 44 2.37 -8.36 -7.85
C ARG A 44 2.90 -7.24 -6.97
N GLU A 45 2.66 -5.97 -7.32
CA GLU A 45 3.03 -4.86 -6.44
C GLU A 45 2.23 -4.91 -5.14
N ARG A 46 0.93 -5.17 -5.21
CA ARG A 46 0.11 -5.38 -4.02
C ARG A 46 0.56 -6.59 -3.21
N ALA A 47 0.80 -7.73 -3.85
CA ALA A 47 1.27 -8.95 -3.16
C ALA A 47 2.64 -8.74 -2.49
N ALA A 48 3.57 -8.05 -3.16
CA ALA A 48 4.86 -7.68 -2.60
C ALA A 48 4.68 -6.78 -1.37
N GLN A 49 3.87 -5.73 -1.48
CA GLN A 49 3.60 -4.81 -0.38
C GLN A 49 3.00 -5.54 0.83
N GLU A 50 1.89 -6.25 0.67
CA GLU A 50 1.19 -6.93 1.76
C GLU A 50 2.07 -7.98 2.45
N ARG A 51 2.90 -8.69 1.69
CA ARG A 51 3.82 -9.67 2.26
C ARG A 51 4.97 -9.00 3.01
N CYS A 52 5.58 -7.99 2.42
CA CYS A 52 6.67 -7.25 3.05
C CYS A 52 6.22 -6.55 4.34
N GLU A 53 5.06 -5.89 4.35
CA GLU A 53 4.52 -5.25 5.55
C GLU A 53 4.31 -6.26 6.70
N ARG A 54 3.81 -7.45 6.37
CA ARG A 54 3.63 -8.54 7.34
C ARG A 54 4.97 -9.03 7.90
N ASP A 55 5.95 -9.25 7.03
CA ASP A 55 7.26 -9.78 7.44
C ASP A 55 8.09 -8.75 8.20
N VAL A 56 7.95 -7.46 7.87
CA VAL A 56 8.51 -6.35 8.66
C VAL A 56 7.86 -6.33 10.04
N ALA A 57 6.53 -6.32 10.11
CA ALA A 57 5.80 -6.30 11.38
C ALA A 57 6.14 -7.50 12.27
N ALA A 58 6.34 -8.69 11.69
CA ALA A 58 6.73 -9.91 12.41
C ALA A 58 8.11 -9.83 13.09
N ARG A 59 8.97 -8.89 12.67
CA ARG A 59 10.29 -8.67 13.28
C ARG A 59 10.30 -7.59 14.37
N LEU A 60 9.19 -6.87 14.56
CA LEU A 60 9.10 -5.81 15.56
C LEU A 60 8.74 -6.36 16.93
N VAL A 61 9.24 -5.71 17.99
CA VAL A 61 8.94 -6.08 19.40
C VAL A 61 7.46 -5.90 19.73
N ALA A 62 6.81 -4.87 19.18
CA ALA A 62 5.40 -4.56 19.40
C ALA A 62 4.64 -4.36 18.07
N PRO A 63 4.30 -5.46 17.35
CA PRO A 63 3.73 -5.38 16.01
C PRO A 63 2.37 -4.65 15.94
N SER A 64 1.53 -4.82 16.96
CA SER A 64 0.16 -4.27 16.99
C SER A 64 0.12 -2.75 17.16
N THR A 65 1.21 -2.15 17.62
CA THR A 65 1.35 -0.69 17.83
C THR A 65 2.25 -0.04 16.79
N ALA A 66 2.89 -0.83 15.93
CA ALA A 66 3.76 -0.33 14.89
C ALA A 66 2.95 0.27 13.73
N LYS A 67 3.50 1.31 13.12
CA LYS A 67 2.96 1.94 11.91
C LYS A 67 4.00 1.87 10.81
N LEU A 68 3.56 1.44 9.64
CA LEU A 68 4.36 1.49 8.41
C LEU A 68 3.93 2.72 7.63
N GLN A 69 4.89 3.56 7.27
CA GLN A 69 4.66 4.82 6.57
C GLN A 69 5.50 4.92 5.30
N SER A 70 5.04 5.77 4.38
CA SER A 70 5.74 6.09 3.13
C SER A 70 6.13 4.86 2.30
N VAL A 71 5.30 3.82 2.35
CA VAL A 71 5.57 2.54 1.68
C VAL A 71 5.50 2.73 0.17
N THR A 72 6.61 2.42 -0.51
CA THR A 72 6.76 2.53 -1.96
C THR A 72 7.22 1.19 -2.51
N VAL A 73 6.60 0.76 -3.61
CA VAL A 73 6.97 -0.46 -4.34
C VAL A 73 7.58 -0.08 -5.67
N ALA A 74 8.74 -0.66 -6.00
CA ALA A 74 9.42 -0.45 -7.27
C ALA A 74 9.95 -1.77 -7.83
N SER A 75 10.15 -1.84 -9.15
CA SER A 75 10.95 -2.93 -9.74
C SER A 75 12.41 -2.76 -9.33
N ALA A 76 13.07 -3.86 -8.99
CA ALA A 76 14.49 -3.88 -8.64
C ALA A 76 15.23 -4.95 -9.46
N PRO A 77 16.52 -4.75 -9.78
CA PRO A 77 17.34 -5.78 -10.39
C PRO A 77 17.65 -6.88 -9.35
N LEU A 78 17.75 -8.13 -9.82
CA LEU A 78 18.33 -9.22 -9.04
C LEU A 78 19.82 -8.93 -8.82
N ASP A 79 20.28 -9.03 -7.58
CA ASP A 79 21.65 -8.77 -7.14
C ASP A 79 22.22 -10.02 -6.45
N PRO A 80 22.72 -11.00 -7.24
CA PRO A 80 23.07 -12.33 -6.74
C PRO A 80 24.35 -12.38 -5.93
N GLU A 81 25.16 -11.32 -5.92
CA GLU A 81 26.49 -11.31 -5.30
C GLU A 81 26.49 -10.62 -3.94
N VAL A 82 25.55 -9.71 -3.69
CA VAL A 82 25.54 -8.90 -2.47
C VAL A 82 24.26 -9.13 -1.69
N VAL A 83 23.14 -8.60 -2.19
CA VAL A 83 21.90 -8.54 -1.41
C VAL A 83 21.13 -9.87 -1.47
N ASP A 84 21.07 -10.50 -2.63
CA ASP A 84 20.26 -11.71 -2.86
C ASP A 84 21.06 -13.00 -2.71
N LEU A 85 22.35 -12.91 -2.40
CA LEU A 85 23.25 -14.05 -2.31
C LEU A 85 22.67 -15.15 -1.41
N PHE A 86 22.18 -14.81 -0.22
CA PHE A 86 21.64 -15.79 0.71
C PHE A 86 20.32 -16.42 0.25
N SER A 87 19.43 -15.66 -0.41
CA SER A 87 18.18 -16.21 -0.94
C SER A 87 18.44 -17.16 -2.12
N LEU A 88 19.48 -16.91 -2.91
CA LEU A 88 19.84 -17.66 -4.12
C LEU A 88 20.84 -18.81 -3.89
N THR A 89 21.55 -18.81 -2.77
CA THR A 89 22.58 -19.79 -2.45
C THR A 89 22.28 -20.55 -1.17
N ALA A 90 23.09 -21.58 -0.88
CA ALA A 90 23.19 -22.27 0.41
C ALA A 90 21.85 -22.62 1.11
N GLY A 91 20.85 -23.09 0.35
CA GLY A 91 19.58 -23.58 0.90
C GLY A 91 18.53 -22.50 1.16
N GLY A 92 18.75 -21.27 0.68
CA GLY A 92 17.73 -20.23 0.62
C GLY A 92 16.55 -20.60 -0.28
N PRO A 93 15.39 -19.94 -0.14
CA PRO A 93 14.14 -20.31 -0.83
C PRO A 93 14.19 -20.27 -2.36
N LEU A 94 15.19 -19.59 -2.94
CA LEU A 94 15.38 -19.46 -4.39
C LEU A 94 16.57 -20.29 -4.90
N THR A 95 17.16 -21.14 -4.06
CA THR A 95 18.31 -21.97 -4.44
C THR A 95 17.95 -22.87 -5.62
N GLY A 96 18.74 -22.80 -6.70
CA GLY A 96 18.54 -23.63 -7.89
C GLY A 96 17.45 -23.16 -8.85
N VAL A 97 16.79 -22.03 -8.58
CA VAL A 97 15.89 -21.37 -9.53
C VAL A 97 16.73 -20.62 -10.56
N ASP A 98 16.37 -20.75 -11.84
CA ASP A 98 17.01 -19.98 -12.91
C ASP A 98 16.74 -18.48 -12.72
N HIS A 99 17.82 -17.68 -12.63
CA HIS A 99 17.77 -16.24 -12.40
C HIS A 99 16.92 -15.51 -13.45
N ALA A 100 16.86 -16.00 -14.70
CA ALA A 100 16.04 -15.39 -15.75
C ALA A 100 14.53 -15.46 -15.48
N ARG A 101 14.10 -16.39 -14.61
CA ARG A 101 12.70 -16.54 -14.18
C ARG A 101 12.36 -15.71 -12.96
N ILE A 102 13.36 -15.11 -12.31
CA ILE A 102 13.20 -14.34 -11.09
C ILE A 102 13.03 -12.87 -11.45
N SER A 103 11.96 -12.27 -10.94
CA SER A 103 11.76 -10.82 -10.96
C SER A 103 11.64 -10.31 -9.53
N VAL A 104 12.21 -9.14 -9.26
CA VAL A 104 12.29 -8.59 -7.90
C VAL A 104 11.48 -7.30 -7.80
N ARG A 105 10.70 -7.19 -6.72
CA ARG A 105 10.08 -5.94 -6.28
C ARG A 105 10.73 -5.47 -4.99
N SER A 106 11.21 -4.24 -4.96
CA SER A 106 11.70 -3.60 -3.74
C SER A 106 10.56 -2.82 -3.11
N VAL A 107 10.27 -3.11 -1.85
CA VAL A 107 9.32 -2.40 -0.99
C VAL A 107 10.12 -1.66 0.06
N GLN A 108 10.06 -0.33 0.02
CA GLN A 108 10.78 0.52 0.97
C GLN A 108 9.78 1.35 1.75
N GLY A 109 10.12 1.67 2.98
CA GLY A 109 9.30 2.53 3.82
C GLY A 109 9.98 2.83 5.13
N VAL A 110 9.22 3.40 6.06
CA VAL A 110 9.69 3.68 7.41
C VAL A 110 8.76 3.01 8.40
N VAL A 111 9.35 2.33 9.38
CA VAL A 111 8.61 1.77 10.51
C VAL A 111 8.68 2.72 11.69
N GLU A 112 7.52 3.02 12.26
CA GLU A 112 7.39 3.66 13.56
C GLU A 112 6.92 2.63 14.58
N ALA A 113 7.73 2.35 15.59
CA ALA A 113 7.38 1.38 16.63
C ALA A 113 7.83 1.84 18.02
N PRO A 114 7.09 1.53 19.10
CA PRO A 114 7.61 1.76 20.44
C PRO A 114 8.88 0.95 20.68
N ASN A 115 9.90 1.57 21.27
CA ASN A 115 11.10 0.88 21.70
C ASN A 115 11.01 0.47 23.19
N GLU A 116 11.94 -0.39 23.63
CA GLU A 116 11.92 -0.96 24.98
C GLU A 116 12.14 0.06 26.10
N ILE A 117 12.67 1.25 25.77
CA ILE A 117 12.96 2.33 26.71
C ILE A 117 11.89 3.44 26.72
N GLY A 118 10.74 3.21 26.06
CA GLY A 118 9.59 4.12 26.09
C GLY A 118 9.62 5.27 25.08
N GLY A 119 10.53 5.22 24.10
CA GLY A 119 10.56 6.10 22.94
C GLY A 119 9.90 5.47 21.69
N THR A 120 9.93 6.21 20.58
CA THR A 120 9.48 5.72 19.27
C THR A 120 10.69 5.52 18.38
N LEU A 121 10.87 4.29 17.90
CA LEU A 121 11.79 3.90 16.83
C LEU A 121 11.25 4.44 15.50
N HIS A 122 12.11 4.96 14.64
CA HIS A 122 11.76 5.48 13.32
C HIS A 122 12.80 5.01 12.31
N ASP A 123 12.61 3.79 11.80
CA ASP A 123 13.66 3.07 11.09
C ASP A 123 13.27 2.83 9.64
N PRO A 124 14.10 3.21 8.68
CA PRO A 124 13.88 2.82 7.31
C PRO A 124 14.04 1.30 7.16
N PHE A 125 13.19 0.71 6.35
CA PHE A 125 13.29 -0.69 5.98
C PHE A 125 13.30 -0.83 4.46
N THR A 126 14.03 -1.85 4.00
CA THR A 126 13.96 -2.34 2.62
C THR A 126 13.58 -3.81 2.65
N CYS A 127 12.50 -4.16 1.96
CA CYS A 127 12.08 -5.53 1.75
C CYS A 127 12.16 -5.86 0.25
N ARG A 128 12.81 -6.97 -0.09
CA ARG A 128 12.87 -7.49 -1.46
C ARG A 128 11.89 -8.64 -1.57
N ALA A 129 10.93 -8.55 -2.47
CA ALA A 129 9.98 -9.60 -2.79
C ALA A 129 10.37 -10.24 -4.12
N TYR A 130 10.57 -11.55 -4.10
CA TYR A 130 11.03 -12.34 -5.24
C TYR A 130 9.87 -13.08 -5.85
N PHE A 131 9.69 -12.90 -7.16
CA PHE A 131 8.68 -13.58 -7.94
C PHE A 131 9.34 -14.55 -8.92
N VAL A 132 8.86 -15.78 -8.96
CA VAL A 132 9.27 -16.80 -9.93
C VAL A 132 8.13 -17.02 -10.90
N ASP A 133 8.36 -16.76 -12.19
CA ASP A 133 7.34 -16.81 -13.25
C ASP A 133 6.06 -15.99 -12.97
N GLY A 134 6.14 -15.00 -12.07
CA GLY A 134 5.02 -14.14 -11.69
C GLY A 134 4.38 -14.46 -10.34
N ASP A 135 4.72 -15.58 -9.71
CA ASP A 135 4.23 -15.95 -8.38
C ASP A 135 5.21 -15.53 -7.27
N LEU A 136 4.69 -15.00 -6.17
CA LEU A 136 5.50 -14.58 -5.02
C LEU A 136 6.10 -15.80 -4.33
N ALA A 137 7.43 -15.94 -4.37
CA ALA A 137 8.15 -17.10 -3.87
C ALA A 137 8.82 -16.84 -2.51
N ASP A 138 9.40 -15.66 -2.31
CA ASP A 138 10.14 -15.33 -1.09
C ASP A 138 10.19 -13.82 -0.82
N THR A 139 10.56 -13.46 0.40
CA THR A 139 10.76 -12.08 0.86
C THR A 139 11.97 -11.96 1.77
N LEU A 140 12.84 -10.98 1.48
CA LEU A 140 14.00 -10.62 2.30
C LEU A 140 13.81 -9.23 2.88
N VAL A 141 13.58 -9.14 4.19
CA VAL A 141 13.52 -7.86 4.92
C VAL A 141 14.91 -7.51 5.46
N VAL A 142 15.29 -6.24 5.28
CA VAL A 142 16.51 -5.62 5.80
C VAL A 142 16.10 -4.34 6.52
N PHE A 143 16.46 -4.22 7.80
CA PHE A 143 16.36 -2.97 8.54
C PHE A 143 17.68 -2.23 8.47
N ASP A 144 17.62 -0.94 8.23
CA ASP A 144 18.77 -0.07 8.29
C ASP A 144 18.81 0.51 9.71
N HIS A 145 19.47 -0.20 10.62
CA HIS A 145 19.75 0.30 11.96
C HIS A 145 21.14 0.94 11.92
N ASP A 146 21.24 2.25 12.19
CA ASP A 146 22.52 2.86 12.54
C ASP A 146 23.11 2.08 13.74
N HIS A 147 24.28 1.46 13.56
CA HIS A 147 24.96 0.62 14.54
C HIS A 147 25.62 1.43 15.67
#